data_AF-A0A2N3F115-F1
#
_entry.id   AF-A0A2N3F115-F1
#
_cell.length_a   1.000
_cell.length_b   1.000
_cell.length_c   1.000
_cell.angle_alpha   90.00
_cell.angle_beta   90.00
_cell.angle_gamma   90.00
#
_symmetry.space_group_name_H-M   'P 1'
#
loop_
_entity.id
_entity.type
_entity.pdbx_description
1 polymer ?
#
loop_
_entity_poly.entity_id
_entity_poly.type
_entity_poly.pdbx_seq_one_letter_code
_entity_poly.pdbx_strand_id
1 'polypeptide(L)'
;MPVAQDIVATYRGPRRVVARLLAMGPREDRALALLMGGCALVFVAQWPRLAREAHLAQEALNPRLAGALLGWIVIAPLMFYLLAFISQLFARVIGGRVTGFGARIVLFWAFLAAAPVLLLHGLVAGFIGPGAGMTVIGAIWCGVFLWFWLSGLREAGWSRR
;
A
#
# COMPACT_ATOMS: atom_id res chain seq x y z
N MET A 1 8.59 -17.67 1.63
CA MET A 1 9.67 -16.74 2.00
C MET A 1 9.10 -15.66 2.91
N PRO A 2 9.91 -15.03 3.79
CA PRO A 2 9.44 -13.96 4.66
C PRO A 2 9.01 -12.75 3.84
N VAL A 3 7.85 -12.18 4.15
CA VAL A 3 7.28 -10.98 3.49
C VAL A 3 8.30 -9.84 3.43
N ALA A 4 9.11 -9.66 4.48
CA ALA A 4 10.15 -8.63 4.53
C ALA A 4 11.22 -8.77 3.43
N GLN A 5 11.62 -9.99 3.08
CA GLN A 5 12.59 -10.23 2.01
C GLN A 5 11.99 -9.89 0.64
N ASP A 6 10.72 -10.21 0.43
CA ASP A 6 10.02 -9.87 -0.81
C ASP A 6 9.80 -8.35 -0.93
N ILE A 7 9.60 -7.62 0.18
CA ILE A 7 9.57 -6.15 0.18
C ILE A 7 10.89 -5.61 -0.37
N VAL A 8 12.03 -6.03 0.20
CA VAL A 8 13.36 -5.57 -0.27
C VAL A 8 13.60 -5.96 -1.74
N ALA A 9 13.19 -7.17 -2.14
CA ALA A 9 13.31 -7.62 -3.52
C ALA A 9 12.45 -6.79 -4.49
N THR A 10 11.33 -6.23 -4.03
CA THR A 10 10.43 -5.40 -4.84
C THR A 10 11.12 -4.11 -5.30
N TYR A 11 12.00 -3.52 -4.48
CA TYR A 11 12.79 -2.34 -4.87
C TYR A 11 13.79 -2.63 -6.00
N ARG A 12 14.25 -3.88 -6.13
CA ARG A 12 15.18 -4.28 -7.20
C ARG A 12 14.47 -4.80 -8.46
N GLY A 13 13.24 -5.30 -8.32
CA GLY A 13 12.55 -5.96 -9.41
C GLY A 13 11.10 -6.29 -9.09
N PRO A 14 10.19 -5.30 -9.12
CA PRO A 14 8.80 -5.50 -8.68
C PRO A 14 8.05 -6.55 -9.50
N ARG A 15 8.33 -6.63 -10.81
CA ARG A 15 7.73 -7.63 -11.72
C ARG A 15 8.02 -9.06 -11.30
N ARG A 16 9.27 -9.35 -10.90
CA ARG A 16 9.68 -10.70 -10.48
C ARG A 16 8.93 -11.15 -9.24
N VAL A 17 8.70 -10.24 -8.29
CA VAL A 17 7.95 -10.54 -7.07
C VAL A 17 6.48 -10.79 -7.41
N VAL A 18 5.87 -9.92 -8.21
CA VAL A 18 4.48 -10.09 -8.67
C VAL A 18 4.28 -11.39 -9.44
N ALA A 19 5.18 -11.73 -10.37
CA ALA A 19 5.12 -12.99 -11.13
C ALA A 19 5.13 -14.20 -10.18
N ARG A 20 6.00 -14.19 -9.15
CA ARG A 20 6.01 -15.24 -8.12
C ARG A 20 4.71 -15.28 -7.32
N LEU A 21 4.19 -14.12 -6.90
CA LEU A 21 2.93 -14.02 -6.17
C LEU A 21 1.76 -14.60 -6.97
N LEU A 22 1.69 -14.32 -8.27
CA LEU A 22 0.67 -14.85 -9.18
C LEU A 22 0.86 -16.34 -9.48
N ALA A 23 2.10 -16.84 -9.52
CA ALA A 23 2.41 -18.24 -9.75
C ALA A 23 2.00 -19.16 -8.57
N MET A 24 1.87 -18.62 -7.36
CA MET A 24 1.44 -19.37 -6.17
C MET A 24 -0.04 -19.76 -6.16
N GLY A 25 -0.80 -19.41 -7.21
CA GLY A 25 -2.22 -19.73 -7.36
C GLY A 25 -3.17 -18.71 -6.70
N PRO A 26 -4.44 -18.67 -7.13
CA PRO A 26 -5.44 -17.76 -6.60
C PRO A 26 -5.81 -18.13 -5.16
N ARG A 27 -5.59 -17.18 -4.25
CA ARG A 27 -5.82 -17.34 -2.81
C ARG A 27 -6.23 -16.00 -2.20
N GLU A 28 -7.53 -15.83 -2.04
CA GLU A 28 -8.14 -14.56 -1.62
C GLU A 28 -7.81 -14.22 -0.17
N ASP A 29 -7.64 -15.26 0.65
CA ASP A 29 -7.14 -15.17 2.02
C ASP A 29 -5.76 -14.48 2.09
N ARG A 30 -4.86 -14.80 1.15
CA ARG A 30 -3.55 -14.15 1.07
C ARG A 30 -3.64 -12.71 0.61
N ALA A 31 -4.50 -12.43 -0.37
CA ALA A 31 -4.72 -11.06 -0.85
C ALA A 31 -5.21 -10.17 0.31
N LEU A 32 -6.20 -10.64 1.07
CA LEU A 32 -6.69 -9.95 2.25
C LEU A 32 -5.59 -9.80 3.31
N ALA A 33 -4.80 -10.84 3.60
CA ALA A 33 -3.72 -10.74 4.57
C ALA A 33 -2.67 -9.66 4.19
N LEU A 34 -2.31 -9.55 2.91
CA LEU A 34 -1.41 -8.50 2.42
C LEU A 34 -1.99 -7.10 2.62
N LEU A 35 -3.28 -6.93 2.28
CA LEU A 35 -3.99 -5.67 2.43
C LEU A 35 -4.11 -5.26 3.90
N MET A 36 -4.51 -6.19 4.77
CA MET A 36 -4.63 -5.96 6.21
C MET A 36 -3.26 -5.64 6.82
N GLY A 37 -2.20 -6.32 6.39
CA GLY A 37 -0.83 -6.00 6.78
C GLY A 37 -0.43 -4.58 6.37
N GLY A 38 -0.74 -4.17 5.13
CA GLY A 38 -0.50 -2.81 4.66
C GLY A 38 -1.26 -1.78 5.48
N CYS A 39 -2.55 -2.01 5.71
CA CYS A 39 -3.41 -1.13 6.51
C CYS A 39 -2.94 -1.00 7.95
N ALA A 40 -2.51 -2.09 8.58
CA ALA A 40 -1.94 -2.07 9.92
C ALA A 40 -0.63 -1.26 9.98
N LEU A 41 0.26 -1.41 8.99
CA LEU A 41 1.48 -0.61 8.90
C LEU A 41 1.18 0.87 8.69
N VAL A 42 0.15 1.21 7.90
CA VAL A 42 -0.29 2.59 7.72
C VAL A 42 -0.84 3.15 9.03
N PHE A 43 -1.66 2.40 9.74
CA PHE A 43 -2.17 2.80 11.05
C PHE A 43 -1.01 3.15 12.00
N VAL A 44 0.02 2.28 12.08
CA VAL A 44 1.23 2.55 12.86
C VAL A 44 1.97 3.80 12.35
N ALA A 45 2.08 3.98 11.03
CA ALA A 45 2.67 5.18 10.43
C ALA A 45 1.93 6.47 10.79
N GLN A 46 0.63 6.42 11.08
CA GLN A 46 -0.15 7.61 11.46
C GLN A 46 0.06 8.03 12.93
N TRP A 47 0.55 7.13 13.79
CA TRP A 47 0.67 7.42 15.23
C TRP A 47 1.48 8.67 15.56
N PRO A 48 2.69 8.89 15.00
CA PRO A 48 3.49 10.06 15.36
C PRO A 48 2.79 11.37 14.99
N ARG A 49 2.15 11.42 13.81
CA ARG A 49 1.37 12.59 13.36
C ARG A 49 0.18 12.85 14.29
N LEU A 50 -0.62 11.82 14.57
CA LEU A 50 -1.81 11.96 15.42
C LEU A 50 -1.45 12.33 16.86
N ALA A 51 -0.36 11.80 17.39
CA ALA A 51 0.16 12.16 18.71
C ALA A 51 0.58 13.64 18.76
N ARG A 52 1.30 14.13 17.75
CA ARG A 52 1.66 15.55 17.64
C ARG A 52 0.42 16.44 17.59
N GLU A 53 -0.55 16.11 16.74
CA GLU A 53 -1.77 16.90 16.59
C GLU A 53 -2.60 16.94 17.88
N ALA A 54 -2.78 15.79 18.55
CA ALA A 54 -3.49 15.72 19.83
C ALA A 54 -2.77 16.54 20.91
N HIS A 55 -1.44 16.47 20.96
CA HIS A 55 -0.64 17.26 21.88
C HIS A 55 -0.77 18.77 21.62
N LEU A 56 -0.69 19.22 20.36
CA LEU A 56 -0.84 20.64 20.02
C LEU A 56 -2.26 21.16 20.26
N ALA A 57 -3.27 20.33 20.04
CA ALA A 57 -4.67 20.68 20.28
C ALA A 57 -5.12 20.55 21.75
N GLN A 58 -4.24 20.02 22.63
CA GLN A 58 -4.59 19.67 24.02
C GLN A 58 -5.80 18.73 24.11
N GLU A 59 -5.91 17.80 23.16
CA GLU A 59 -6.99 16.82 23.07
C GLU A 59 -6.53 15.42 23.47
N ALA A 60 -7.49 14.54 23.78
CA ALA A 60 -7.21 13.13 23.98
C ALA A 60 -6.77 12.46 22.67
N LEU A 61 -5.71 11.65 22.73
CA LEU A 61 -5.20 10.90 21.58
C LEU A 61 -6.11 9.71 21.20
N ASN A 62 -6.71 9.04 22.19
CA ASN A 62 -7.45 7.80 21.98
C ASN A 62 -8.59 7.91 20.95
N PRO A 63 -9.45 8.96 20.96
CA PRO A 63 -10.47 9.15 19.93
C PRO A 63 -9.90 9.24 18.51
N ARG A 64 -8.75 9.93 18.34
CA ARG A 64 -8.10 10.06 17.03
C ARG A 64 -7.51 8.73 16.55
N LEU A 65 -6.88 7.97 17.44
CA LEU A 65 -6.40 6.62 17.13
C LEU A 65 -7.55 5.66 16.81
N ALA A 66 -8.66 5.73 17.54
CA ALA A 66 -9.84 4.91 17.27
C ALA A 66 -10.43 5.21 15.89
N GLY A 67 -10.56 6.49 15.52
CA GLY A 67 -10.99 6.91 14.18
C GLY A 67 -10.05 6.43 13.07
N ALA A 68 -8.74 6.53 13.29
CA ALA A 68 -7.74 6.04 12.34
C ALA A 68 -7.78 4.50 12.19
N LEU A 69 -7.95 3.77 13.30
CA LEU A 69 -8.07 2.31 13.28
C LEU A 69 -9.31 1.88 12.48
N LEU A 70 -10.46 2.48 12.74
CA LEU A 70 -11.69 2.22 11.98
C LEU A 70 -11.50 2.54 10.49
N GLY A 71 -10.91 3.70 10.18
CA GLY A 71 -10.62 4.13 8.82
C GLY A 71 -9.73 3.14 8.07
N TRP A 72 -8.64 2.67 8.68
CA TRP A 72 -7.67 1.81 8.00
C TRP A 72 -8.01 0.32 8.04
N ILE A 73 -8.62 -0.19 9.10
CA ILE A 73 -8.89 -1.63 9.25
C ILE A 73 -10.25 -2.01 8.68
N VAL A 74 -11.23 -1.11 8.70
CA VAL A 74 -12.59 -1.39 8.22
C VAL A 74 -12.86 -0.71 6.89
N ILE A 75 -12.66 0.60 6.78
CA ILE A 75 -13.08 1.36 5.59
C ILE A 75 -12.10 1.20 4.43
N ALA A 76 -10.79 1.32 4.69
CA ALA A 76 -9.77 1.28 3.66
C ALA A 76 -9.78 -0.02 2.85
N PRO A 77 -9.94 -1.22 3.43
CA PRO A 77 -9.97 -2.45 2.64
C PRO A 77 -11.08 -2.44 1.59
N LEU A 78 -12.28 -1.97 1.92
CA LEU A 78 -13.38 -1.83 0.96
C LEU A 78 -13.00 -0.88 -0.18
N MET A 79 -12.39 0.26 0.15
CA MET A 79 -11.88 1.22 -0.85
C MET A 79 -10.81 0.61 -1.75
N PHE A 80 -9.89 -0.18 -1.20
CA PHE A 80 -8.85 -0.87 -1.96
C PHE A 80 -9.42 -1.93 -2.90
N TYR A 81 -10.50 -2.62 -2.51
CA TYR A 81 -11.21 -3.54 -3.41
C TYR A 81 -11.87 -2.81 -4.57
N LEU A 82 -12.51 -1.67 -4.32
CA LEU A 82 -13.06 -0.82 -5.36
C LEU A 82 -11.95 -0.32 -6.31
N LEU A 83 -10.84 0.16 -5.74
CA LEU A 83 -9.70 0.62 -6.54
C LEU A 83 -9.08 -0.51 -7.38
N ALA A 84 -9.00 -1.73 -6.84
CA ALA A 84 -8.53 -2.89 -7.59
C ALA A 84 -9.46 -3.22 -8.77
N PHE A 85 -10.78 -3.10 -8.58
CA PHE A 85 -11.76 -3.28 -9.64
C PHE A 85 -11.63 -2.21 -10.74
N ILE A 86 -11.52 -0.94 -10.35
CA ILE A 86 -11.31 0.17 -11.29
C ILE A 86 -9.97 -0.03 -12.04
N SER A 87 -8.91 -0.41 -11.34
CA SER A 87 -7.60 -0.72 -11.92
C SER A 87 -7.68 -1.83 -12.98
N GLN A 88 -8.40 -2.90 -12.67
CA GLN A 88 -8.65 -4.00 -13.60
C GLN A 88 -9.39 -3.51 -14.84
N LEU A 89 -10.41 -2.67 -14.69
CA LEU A 89 -11.18 -2.12 -15.81
C LEU A 89 -10.29 -1.27 -16.72
N PHE A 90 -9.50 -0.35 -16.16
CA PHE A 90 -8.55 0.46 -16.93
C PHE A 90 -7.53 -0.41 -17.67
N ALA A 91 -6.94 -1.41 -17.00
CA ALA A 91 -5.99 -2.31 -17.63
C ALA A 91 -6.62 -3.07 -18.80
N ARG A 92 -7.88 -3.48 -18.69
CA ARG A 92 -8.62 -4.15 -19.77
C ARG A 92 -8.93 -3.22 -20.94
N VAL A 93 -9.30 -1.97 -20.69
CA VAL A 93 -9.54 -0.95 -21.73
C VAL A 93 -8.27 -0.70 -22.57
N ILE A 94 -7.10 -0.74 -21.94
CA ILE A 94 -5.78 -0.55 -22.60
C ILE A 94 -5.28 -1.87 -23.25
N GLY A 95 -6.08 -2.95 -23.22
CA GLY A 95 -5.77 -4.22 -23.89
C GLY A 95 -4.99 -5.24 -23.03
N GLY A 96 -4.81 -4.98 -21.73
CA GLY A 96 -4.19 -5.92 -20.79
C GLY A 96 -5.17 -7.01 -20.33
N ARG A 97 -4.71 -8.26 -20.30
CA ARG A 97 -5.52 -9.42 -19.86
C ARG A 97 -5.40 -9.66 -18.34
N VAL A 98 -5.64 -8.62 -17.55
CA VAL A 98 -5.56 -8.72 -16.08
C VAL A 98 -6.80 -9.43 -15.51
N THR A 99 -6.58 -10.44 -14.67
CA THR A 99 -7.62 -11.10 -13.87
C THR A 99 -7.98 -10.26 -12.64
N GLY A 100 -9.20 -10.40 -12.11
CA GLY A 100 -9.59 -9.65 -10.91
C GLY A 100 -8.71 -9.97 -9.70
N PHE A 101 -8.34 -11.23 -9.54
CA PHE A 101 -7.35 -11.64 -8.53
C PHE A 101 -5.99 -10.97 -8.77
N GLY A 102 -5.50 -10.95 -10.02
CA GLY A 102 -4.21 -10.36 -10.36
C GLY A 102 -4.15 -8.86 -10.06
N ALA A 103 -5.21 -8.11 -10.39
CA ALA A 103 -5.31 -6.68 -10.08
C ALA A 103 -5.24 -6.42 -8.57
N ARG A 104 -5.96 -7.21 -7.76
CA ARG A 104 -5.95 -7.11 -6.30
C ARG A 104 -4.57 -7.40 -5.72
N ILE A 105 -3.97 -8.53 -6.07
CA ILE A 105 -2.63 -8.91 -5.58
C ILE A 105 -1.60 -7.84 -5.91
N VAL A 106 -1.63 -7.32 -7.14
CA VAL A 106 -0.70 -6.28 -7.58
C VAL A 106 -0.87 -5.00 -6.77
N LEU A 107 -2.11 -4.54 -6.58
CA LEU A 107 -2.39 -3.31 -5.83
C LEU A 107 -2.04 -3.48 -4.34
N PHE A 108 -2.45 -4.58 -3.73
CA PHE A 108 -2.25 -4.83 -2.30
C PHE A 108 -0.77 -5.06 -1.98
N TRP A 109 -0.05 -5.76 -2.87
CA TRP A 109 1.39 -5.91 -2.77
C TRP A 109 2.12 -4.59 -2.92
N ALA A 110 1.78 -3.78 -3.92
CA ALA A 110 2.39 -2.47 -4.12
C ALA A 110 2.21 -1.56 -2.89
N PHE A 111 1.01 -1.59 -2.29
CA PHE A 111 0.72 -0.84 -1.07
C PHE A 111 1.57 -1.31 0.12
N LEU A 112 1.63 -2.62 0.35
CA LEU A 112 2.42 -3.21 1.42
C LEU A 112 3.93 -2.97 1.24
N ALA A 113 4.44 -3.11 0.02
CA ALA A 113 5.86 -2.92 -0.29
C ALA A 113 6.31 -1.45 -0.18
N ALA A 114 5.38 -0.50 -0.37
CA ALA A 114 5.62 0.92 -0.15
C ALA A 114 5.53 1.35 1.33
N ALA A 115 5.09 0.46 2.23
CA ALA A 115 4.90 0.77 3.65
C ALA A 115 6.17 1.29 4.38
N PRO A 116 7.40 0.83 4.10
CA PRO A 116 8.61 1.38 4.75
C PRO A 116 8.78 2.89 4.52
N VAL A 117 8.49 3.38 3.31
CA VAL A 117 8.57 4.82 3.01
C VAL A 117 7.44 5.58 3.70
N LEU A 118 6.27 4.95 3.82
CA LEU A 118 5.13 5.54 4.53
C LEU A 118 5.39 5.67 6.04
N LEU A 119 6.03 4.67 6.65
CA LEU A 119 6.45 4.72 8.05
C LEU A 119 7.43 5.89 8.28
N LEU A 120 8.39 6.07 7.37
CA LEU A 120 9.30 7.21 7.40
C LEU A 120 8.55 8.54 7.27
N HIS A 121 7.58 8.62 6.36
CA HIS A 121 6.72 9.81 6.21
C HIS A 121 5.98 10.13 7.51
N GLY A 122 5.42 9.10 8.17
CA GLY A 122 4.75 9.21 9.46
C GLY A 122 5.64 9.79 10.57
N LEU A 123 6.88 9.29 10.66
CA LEU A 123 7.87 9.80 11.61
C LEU A 123 8.20 11.27 11.35
N VAL A 124 8.49 11.64 10.10
CA VAL A 124 8.77 13.03 9.73
C VAL A 124 7.58 13.95 10.03
N ALA A 125 6.36 13.47 9.77
CA ALA A 125 5.15 14.20 10.10
C ALA A 125 4.96 14.45 11.60
N GLY A 126 5.27 13.46 12.45
CA GLY A 126 5.16 13.60 13.91
C GLY A 126 6.27 14.45 14.52
N PHE A 127 7.53 14.16 14.19
CA PHE A 127 8.67 14.80 14.85
C PHE A 127 8.99 16.18 14.29
N ILE A 128 9.00 16.35 12.97
CA ILE A 128 9.36 17.62 12.33
C ILE A 128 8.11 18.48 12.15
N GLY A 129 7.04 17.88 11.63
CA GLY A 129 5.79 18.58 11.30
C GLY A 129 5.70 18.96 9.82
N PRO A 130 4.72 19.79 9.45
CA PRO A 130 4.51 20.21 8.06
C PRO A 130 5.74 20.94 7.50
N GLY A 131 6.21 20.53 6.32
CA GLY A 131 7.37 21.15 5.67
C GLY A 131 7.86 20.40 4.45
N ALA A 132 8.93 20.90 3.82
CA ALA A 132 9.49 20.33 2.59
C ALA A 132 9.88 18.84 2.74
N GLY A 133 10.42 18.44 3.90
CA GLY A 133 10.80 17.05 4.16
C GLY A 133 9.62 16.08 4.12
N MET A 134 8.47 16.47 4.69
CA MET A 134 7.24 15.69 4.62
C MET A 134 6.78 15.54 3.16
N THR A 135 6.72 16.65 2.41
CA THR A 135 6.29 16.65 1.02
C THR A 135 7.19 15.79 0.14
N VAL A 136 8.52 15.88 0.31
CA VAL A 136 9.49 15.10 -0.47
C VAL A 136 9.31 13.61 -0.20
N ILE A 137 9.20 13.18 1.06
CA ILE A 137 9.03 11.76 1.39
C ILE A 137 7.66 11.26 0.90
N GLY A 138 6.62 12.09 0.98
CA GLY A 138 5.30 11.77 0.43
C GLY A 138 5.35 11.59 -1.08
N ALA A 139 6.09 12.44 -1.80
CA ALA A 139 6.32 12.30 -3.24
C ALA A 139 7.12 11.04 -3.57
N ILE A 140 8.15 10.71 -2.79
CA ILE A 140 8.92 9.46 -2.94
C ILE A 140 8.00 8.25 -2.73
N TRP A 141 7.17 8.26 -1.69
CA TRP A 141 6.21 7.19 -1.42
C TRP A 141 5.25 7.00 -2.60
N CYS A 142 4.69 8.10 -3.11
CA CYS A 142 3.79 8.07 -4.26
C CYS A 142 4.50 7.50 -5.50
N GLY A 143 5.72 7.95 -5.79
CA GLY A 143 6.53 7.47 -6.90
C GLY A 143 6.85 5.97 -6.80
N VAL A 144 7.24 5.51 -5.61
CA VAL A 144 7.53 4.09 -5.34
C VAL A 144 6.26 3.23 -5.48
N PHE A 145 5.15 3.67 -4.89
CA PHE A 145 3.86 2.99 -4.99
C PHE A 145 3.40 2.86 -6.44
N LEU A 146 3.41 3.97 -7.20
CA LEU A 146 3.05 3.98 -8.62
C LEU A 146 3.96 3.08 -9.44
N TRP A 147 5.27 3.12 -9.19
CA TRP A 147 6.22 2.28 -9.89
C TRP A 147 5.95 0.79 -9.63
N PHE A 148 5.73 0.39 -8.37
CA PHE A 148 5.43 -0.99 -8.01
C PHE A 148 4.10 -1.45 -8.63
N TRP A 149 3.08 -0.60 -8.56
CA TRP A 149 1.76 -0.88 -9.07
C TRP A 149 1.73 -1.02 -10.59
N LEU A 150 2.27 -0.04 -11.34
CA LEU A 150 2.33 -0.08 -12.81
C LEU A 150 3.20 -1.22 -13.32
N SER A 151 4.33 -1.49 -12.66
CA SER A 151 5.18 -2.62 -13.00
C SER A 151 4.47 -3.95 -12.80
N GLY A 152 3.75 -4.11 -11.69
CA GLY A 152 2.96 -5.30 -11.40
C GLY A 152 1.79 -5.49 -12.36
N LEU A 153 1.10 -4.40 -12.73
CA LEU A 153 -0.02 -4.46 -13.68
C LEU A 153 0.46 -4.88 -15.07
N ARG A 154 1.61 -4.36 -15.49
CA ARG A 154 2.22 -4.75 -16.77
C ARG A 154 2.55 -6.25 -16.79
N GLU A 155 3.08 -6.77 -15.68
CA GLU A 155 3.36 -8.21 -15.53
C GLU A 155 2.06 -9.03 -15.54
N ALA A 156 1.05 -8.61 -14.78
CA ALA A 156 -0.22 -9.34 -14.68
C ALA A 156 -1.05 -9.31 -15.97
N GLY A 157 -0.90 -8.27 -16.81
CA GLY A 157 -1.75 -8.04 -17.99
C GLY A 157 -1.12 -8.39 -19.33
N TRP A 158 0.19 -8.26 -19.48
CA TRP A 158 0.91 -8.40 -20.76
C TRP A 158 1.98 -9.49 -20.77
N SER A 159 2.31 -10.08 -19.63
CA SER A 159 3.18 -11.26 -19.60
C SER A 159 2.40 -12.43 -20.19
N ARG A 160 2.74 -12.82 -21.43
CA ARG A 160 2.25 -14.06 -22.03
C ARG A 160 2.89 -15.20 -21.23
N ARG A 161 2.09 -15.96 -20.50
CA ARG A 161 2.52 -17.26 -19.94
C ARG A 161 3.01 -18.16 -21.05
#